data_AF-A0A4V3V0P9-F1
#
_entry.id   AF-A0A4V3V0P9-F1
#
_cell.length_a   1.000
_cell.length_b   1.000
_cell.length_c   1.000
_cell.angle_alpha   90.00
_cell.angle_beta   90.00
_cell.angle_gamma   90.00
#
_symmetry.space_group_name_H-M   'P 1'
#
loop_
_entity.id
_entity.type
_entity.pdbx_description
1 polymer ?
#
loop_
_entity_poly.entity_id
_entity_poly.type
_entity_poly.pdbx_seq_one_letter_code
_entity_poly.pdbx_strand_id
1 'polypeptide(L)'
;MGSSISGSPATDTAGTETGDDSSEQGQRGFLGRIFSVFSGGESSADAPEGGAAPAASASPAPGASHGIANLRRLRVDDVAIPKAEIVAAPVDIGRDALVEVFREHGFSRLPVYKGTLDHPLGLILLKDLALQHGFGGGGKFTLRKMLRPLLYAPPSMPVGVLLQKMQRERVHMALVIDEYGGVDGLVTIEDLIETVIGEIEDEHDEAEGALWKEEKPGVFLAQSTAPLDEFESAIGMSLRSGEDDEDIDTLGGLVFLRTGRVPARGEVVPHESGVEFEVVDADPRRVKRLRVRLPGVASATATATATATAAATATAAGPATVGKAGE
;
A
#
# COMPACT_ATOMS: atom_id res chain seq x y z
N MET A 1 -20.93 13.17 -70.64
CA MET A 1 -19.96 13.36 -71.73
C MET A 1 -19.28 14.70 -71.45
N GLY A 2 -18.16 14.69 -70.73
CA GLY A 2 -16.82 14.94 -71.29
C GLY A 2 -16.61 16.46 -71.42
N SER A 3 -15.59 17.15 -70.92
CA SER A 3 -14.15 16.82 -70.81
C SER A 3 -13.55 17.94 -69.92
N SER A 4 -12.76 17.67 -68.88
CA SER A 4 -11.34 17.30 -68.83
C SER A 4 -10.37 18.49 -68.90
N ILE A 5 -9.34 18.38 -68.03
CA ILE A 5 -7.98 18.96 -68.06
C ILE A 5 -7.86 20.45 -67.68
N SER A 6 -6.79 20.96 -67.08
CA SER A 6 -5.61 20.46 -66.34
C SER A 6 -4.90 21.74 -65.92
N GLY A 7 -4.44 21.84 -64.68
CA GLY A 7 -3.64 22.97 -64.20
C GLY A 7 -2.33 22.49 -63.58
N SER A 8 -1.22 22.81 -64.25
CA SER A 8 0.13 23.02 -63.71
C SER A 8 0.95 23.61 -64.87
N PRO A 9 1.92 24.52 -64.61
CA PRO A 9 3.28 24.02 -64.34
C PRO A 9 4.17 24.89 -63.45
N ALA A 10 5.25 24.24 -62.96
CA ALA A 10 6.66 24.70 -62.91
C ALA A 10 7.06 25.75 -61.85
N THR A 11 8.26 25.78 -61.25
CA THR A 11 9.51 24.96 -61.13
C THR A 11 10.39 25.77 -60.13
N ASP A 12 11.26 25.21 -59.29
CA ASP A 12 12.69 24.94 -59.57
C ASP A 12 13.31 24.22 -58.35
N THR A 13 13.80 22.97 -58.48
CA THR A 13 15.21 22.51 -58.64
C THR A 13 16.09 22.68 -57.38
N ALA A 14 16.43 21.57 -56.69
CA ALA A 14 17.60 20.67 -56.86
C ALA A 14 18.78 21.14 -55.99
N GLY A 15 19.18 20.45 -54.91
CA GLY A 15 19.96 19.19 -54.88
C GLY A 15 21.34 19.54 -54.30
N THR A 16 21.87 18.92 -53.24
CA THR A 16 22.53 17.60 -53.26
C THR A 16 22.93 17.19 -51.84
N GLU A 17 22.89 15.88 -51.61
CA GLU A 17 23.26 15.12 -50.42
C GLU A 17 24.77 15.20 -50.09
N THR A 18 25.12 15.08 -48.80
CA THR A 18 26.00 14.02 -48.25
C THR A 18 26.07 14.15 -46.73
N GLY A 19 26.00 13.01 -46.06
CA GLY A 19 25.69 12.91 -44.63
C GLY A 19 26.83 13.15 -43.66
N ASP A 20 26.45 13.16 -42.39
CA ASP A 20 27.25 12.54 -41.33
C ASP A 20 26.32 11.99 -40.25
N ASP A 21 26.77 10.89 -39.69
CA ASP A 21 26.16 9.99 -38.73
C ASP A 21 26.47 10.51 -37.32
N SER A 22 25.46 10.74 -36.48
CA SER A 22 25.67 10.77 -35.02
C SER A 22 24.37 10.49 -34.27
N SER A 23 24.21 9.22 -33.93
CA SER A 23 23.62 8.70 -32.70
C SER A 23 23.20 9.72 -31.62
N GLU A 24 21.90 9.76 -31.30
CA GLU A 24 21.46 9.94 -29.91
C GLU A 24 20.39 8.89 -29.55
N GLN A 25 20.87 7.90 -28.80
CA GLN A 25 20.07 6.93 -28.07
C GLN A 25 19.34 7.64 -26.93
N GLY A 26 18.06 7.96 -27.13
CA GLY A 26 17.15 8.42 -26.08
C GLY A 26 16.38 7.26 -25.45
N GLN A 27 17.00 6.64 -24.44
CA GLN A 27 16.43 5.82 -23.36
C GLN A 27 15.10 5.09 -23.61
N ARG A 28 15.21 3.86 -24.10
CA ARG A 28 14.20 2.81 -23.85
C ARG A 28 14.26 2.47 -22.36
N GLY A 29 13.26 2.93 -21.61
CA GLY A 29 13.12 2.63 -20.19
C GLY A 29 13.07 1.13 -19.93
N PHE A 30 13.61 0.72 -18.78
CA PHE A 30 13.83 -0.64 -18.31
C PHE A 30 12.61 -1.59 -18.41
N LEU A 31 11.40 -1.06 -18.58
CA LEU A 31 10.15 -1.83 -18.70
C LEU A 31 9.91 -2.42 -20.10
N GLY A 32 10.60 -1.93 -21.14
CA GLY A 32 10.35 -2.37 -22.52
C GLY A 32 11.02 -3.70 -22.89
N ARG A 33 12.00 -4.16 -22.11
CA ARG A 33 12.81 -5.36 -22.43
C ARG A 33 12.25 -6.66 -21.84
N ILE A 34 11.44 -6.56 -20.79
CA ILE A 34 10.84 -7.72 -20.11
C ILE A 34 9.52 -8.13 -20.77
N PHE A 35 8.84 -7.20 -21.44
CA PHE A 35 7.52 -7.43 -22.05
C PHE A 35 7.54 -8.10 -23.42
N SER A 36 8.69 -8.18 -24.12
CA SER A 36 8.76 -8.82 -25.44
C SER A 36 8.83 -10.36 -25.38
N VAL A 37 9.00 -10.94 -24.20
CA VAL A 37 9.06 -12.41 -23.99
C VAL A 37 7.66 -13.02 -23.81
N PHE A 38 6.66 -12.22 -23.42
CA PHE A 38 5.30 -12.72 -23.14
C PHE A 38 4.30 -12.58 -24.29
N SER A 39 4.71 -12.03 -25.44
CA SER A 39 3.86 -11.91 -26.62
C SER A 39 4.47 -12.68 -27.81
N GLY A 40 4.17 -13.98 -27.92
CA GLY A 40 4.65 -14.76 -29.06
C GLY A 40 4.12 -16.19 -29.12
N GLY A 41 2.84 -16.34 -29.43
CA GLY A 41 2.26 -17.61 -29.89
C GLY A 41 1.12 -17.35 -30.87
N GLU A 42 1.38 -17.53 -32.17
CA GLU A 42 0.72 -18.53 -33.06
C GLU A 42 1.11 -18.34 -34.54
N SER A 43 1.70 -19.42 -35.10
CA SER A 43 1.64 -19.95 -36.48
C SER A 43 2.11 -19.13 -37.72
N SER A 44 3.22 -19.57 -38.35
CA SER A 44 3.19 -20.39 -39.60
C SER A 44 4.59 -20.73 -40.14
N ALA A 45 4.73 -21.99 -40.58
CA ALA A 45 5.80 -22.70 -41.29
C ALA A 45 6.97 -21.92 -41.94
N ASP A 46 8.21 -22.30 -41.60
CA ASP A 46 9.18 -22.90 -42.54
C ASP A 46 10.31 -23.58 -41.74
N ALA A 47 10.83 -24.73 -42.22
CA ALA A 47 11.98 -25.41 -41.62
C ALA A 47 13.26 -25.04 -42.41
N PRO A 48 14.42 -24.96 -41.74
CA PRO A 48 15.36 -26.06 -41.92
C PRO A 48 16.10 -26.49 -40.65
N GLU A 49 16.64 -27.70 -40.74
CA GLU A 49 17.39 -28.45 -39.75
C GLU A 49 18.68 -27.77 -39.29
N GLY A 50 19.05 -27.99 -38.01
CA GLY A 50 20.44 -27.97 -37.58
C GLY A 50 20.69 -27.34 -36.20
N GLY A 51 21.01 -28.18 -35.21
CA GLY A 51 21.71 -27.76 -33.99
C GLY A 51 20.92 -27.91 -32.70
N ALA A 52 21.00 -29.10 -32.09
CA ALA A 52 20.55 -29.31 -30.72
C ALA A 52 21.43 -28.53 -29.73
N ALA A 53 20.84 -27.55 -29.05
CA ALA A 53 21.31 -27.04 -27.76
C ALA A 53 20.17 -27.24 -26.76
N PRO A 54 20.42 -27.79 -25.55
CA PRO A 54 19.35 -27.99 -24.58
C PRO A 54 18.85 -26.62 -24.13
N ALA A 55 17.62 -26.30 -24.48
CA ALA A 55 16.89 -25.19 -23.90
C ALA A 55 16.80 -25.45 -22.39
N ALA A 56 17.55 -24.68 -21.61
CA ALA A 56 17.35 -24.60 -20.18
C ALA A 56 15.89 -24.21 -19.96
N SER A 57 15.12 -25.13 -19.38
CA SER A 57 13.80 -24.84 -18.86
C SER A 57 13.96 -23.78 -17.78
N ALA A 58 13.74 -22.52 -18.13
CA ALA A 58 13.52 -21.46 -17.17
C ALA A 58 12.28 -21.85 -16.38
N SER A 59 12.50 -22.49 -15.24
CA SER A 59 11.44 -22.73 -14.26
C SER A 59 10.98 -21.35 -13.80
N PRO A 60 9.68 -21.03 -13.85
CA PRO A 60 9.21 -19.74 -13.39
C PRO A 60 9.60 -19.57 -11.92
N ALA A 61 10.11 -18.38 -11.57
CA ALA A 61 10.54 -18.05 -10.23
C ALA A 61 9.44 -18.41 -9.20
N PRO A 62 9.77 -19.04 -8.06
CA PRO A 62 8.80 -19.63 -7.14
C PRO A 62 7.80 -18.61 -6.54
N GLY A 63 8.13 -17.32 -6.45
CA GLY A 63 7.23 -16.27 -5.96
C GLY A 63 6.22 -15.72 -6.97
N ALA A 64 6.54 -15.72 -8.27
CA ALA A 64 5.62 -15.24 -9.32
C ALA A 64 4.35 -16.11 -9.42
N SER A 65 4.44 -17.37 -8.99
CA SER A 65 3.34 -18.33 -9.06
C SER A 65 2.20 -18.00 -8.08
N HIS A 66 2.50 -17.44 -6.90
CA HIS A 66 1.50 -17.13 -5.87
C HIS A 66 0.70 -15.89 -6.21
N GLY A 67 1.39 -14.81 -6.59
CA GLY A 67 0.77 -13.55 -7.00
C GLY A 67 -0.08 -13.67 -8.26
N ILE A 68 0.41 -14.41 -9.26
CA ILE A 68 -0.37 -14.69 -10.49
C ILE A 68 -1.55 -15.63 -10.19
N ALA A 69 -1.42 -16.54 -9.22
CA ALA A 69 -2.55 -17.37 -8.79
C ALA A 69 -3.62 -16.57 -8.04
N ASN A 70 -3.25 -15.50 -7.33
CA ASN A 70 -4.20 -14.61 -6.64
C ASN A 70 -5.10 -13.83 -7.62
N LEU A 71 -4.59 -13.44 -8.80
CA LEU A 71 -5.40 -12.87 -9.89
C LEU A 71 -6.62 -13.72 -10.28
N ARG A 72 -6.52 -15.05 -10.12
CA ARG A 72 -7.57 -16.02 -10.49
C ARG A 72 -8.47 -16.40 -9.31
N ARG A 73 -8.01 -16.23 -8.07
CA ARG A 73 -8.74 -16.64 -6.86
C ARG A 73 -9.52 -15.50 -6.23
N LEU A 74 -8.93 -14.31 -6.15
CA LEU A 74 -9.51 -13.17 -5.46
C LEU A 74 -10.54 -12.45 -6.33
N ARG A 75 -11.58 -11.96 -5.67
CA ARG A 75 -12.63 -11.14 -6.24
C ARG A 75 -12.44 -9.70 -5.79
N VAL A 76 -13.12 -8.79 -6.49
CA VAL A 76 -13.10 -7.36 -6.21
C VAL A 76 -13.52 -7.07 -4.76
N ASP A 77 -14.52 -7.78 -4.23
CA ASP A 77 -14.98 -7.64 -2.84
C ASP A 77 -13.88 -7.97 -1.80
N ASP A 78 -12.99 -8.92 -2.10
CA ASP A 78 -11.92 -9.33 -1.18
C ASP A 78 -10.85 -8.24 -0.96
N VAL A 79 -10.79 -7.25 -1.85
CA VAL A 79 -9.75 -6.20 -1.88
C VAL A 79 -10.32 -4.78 -1.89
N ALA A 80 -11.64 -4.63 -1.92
CA ALA A 80 -12.29 -3.33 -2.01
C ALA A 80 -12.21 -2.57 -0.69
N ILE A 81 -11.95 -1.27 -0.79
CA ILE A 81 -12.11 -0.32 0.32
C ILE A 81 -13.62 -0.20 0.60
N PRO A 82 -14.10 -0.51 1.82
CA PRO A 82 -15.51 -0.45 2.15
C PRO A 82 -16.09 0.95 1.98
N LYS A 83 -17.37 1.06 1.59
CA LYS A 83 -18.09 2.34 1.42
C LYS A 83 -17.87 3.34 2.56
N ALA A 84 -17.87 2.85 3.81
CA ALA A 84 -17.73 3.69 5.00
C ALA A 84 -16.36 4.39 5.12
N GLU A 85 -15.34 3.84 4.46
CA GLU A 85 -13.96 4.35 4.47
C GLU A 85 -13.65 5.18 3.22
N ILE A 86 -14.57 5.27 2.26
CA ILE A 86 -14.39 6.05 1.04
C ILE A 86 -14.40 7.54 1.38
N VAL A 87 -13.26 8.19 1.17
CA VAL A 87 -13.16 9.65 1.11
C VAL A 87 -13.59 10.12 -0.28
N ALA A 88 -14.61 10.98 -0.33
CA ALA A 88 -15.16 11.52 -1.56
C ALA A 88 -15.62 12.97 -1.37
N ALA A 89 -15.80 13.69 -2.48
CA ALA A 89 -16.24 15.08 -2.45
C ALA A 89 -17.66 15.25 -3.02
N PRO A 90 -18.54 16.06 -2.41
CA PRO A 90 -19.82 16.40 -3.02
C PRO A 90 -19.63 17.37 -4.20
N VAL A 91 -20.48 17.29 -5.22
CA VAL A 91 -20.33 18.07 -6.47
C VAL A 91 -20.41 19.60 -6.29
N ASP A 92 -21.07 20.05 -5.24
CA ASP A 92 -21.28 21.45 -4.87
C ASP A 92 -20.22 21.98 -3.90
N ILE A 93 -19.20 21.18 -3.57
CA ILE A 93 -18.06 21.62 -2.76
C ILE A 93 -17.38 22.85 -3.37
N GLY A 94 -17.00 23.80 -2.53
CA GLY A 94 -16.20 24.96 -2.94
C GLY A 94 -14.75 24.57 -3.22
N ARG A 95 -14.04 25.38 -4.02
CA ARG A 95 -12.63 25.15 -4.38
C ARG A 95 -11.74 24.95 -3.15
N ASP A 96 -11.82 25.87 -2.19
CA ASP A 96 -10.90 25.89 -1.05
C ASP A 96 -11.15 24.69 -0.13
N ALA A 97 -12.43 24.32 0.07
CA ALA A 97 -12.78 23.10 0.80
C ALA A 97 -12.28 21.83 0.09
N LEU A 98 -12.39 21.75 -1.24
CA LEU A 98 -11.84 20.63 -2.00
C LEU A 98 -10.32 20.51 -1.88
N VAL A 99 -9.62 21.65 -1.86
CA VAL A 99 -8.16 21.68 -1.62
C VAL A 99 -7.83 21.13 -0.23
N GLU A 100 -8.60 21.51 0.79
CA GLU A 100 -8.37 20.99 2.15
C GLU A 100 -8.61 19.47 2.23
N VAL A 101 -9.63 18.93 1.57
CA VAL A 101 -9.83 17.46 1.47
C VAL A 101 -8.60 16.77 0.86
N PHE A 102 -8.04 17.33 -0.21
CA PHE A 102 -6.82 16.79 -0.82
C PHE A 102 -5.60 16.88 0.10
N ARG A 103 -5.47 17.96 0.89
CA ARG A 103 -4.33 18.17 1.80
C ARG A 103 -4.41 17.28 3.04
N GLU A 104 -5.60 17.10 3.60
CA GLU A 104 -5.83 16.29 4.79
C GLU A 104 -5.55 14.82 4.53
N HIS A 105 -6.01 14.30 3.39
CA HIS A 105 -5.89 12.87 3.10
C HIS A 105 -4.71 12.50 2.19
N GLY A 106 -4.09 13.46 1.50
CA GLY A 106 -2.93 13.20 0.64
C GLY A 106 -3.25 12.41 -0.64
N PHE A 107 -4.53 12.24 -1.00
CA PHE A 107 -4.92 11.46 -2.17
C PHE A 107 -4.67 12.21 -3.49
N SER A 108 -4.38 11.47 -4.55
CA SER A 108 -4.24 12.04 -5.91
C SER A 108 -5.57 12.16 -6.65
N ARG A 109 -6.60 11.43 -6.19
CA ARG A 109 -7.87 11.20 -6.88
C ARG A 109 -8.98 11.10 -5.84
N LEU A 110 -10.13 11.70 -6.11
CA LEU A 110 -11.33 11.59 -5.26
C LEU A 110 -12.57 11.29 -6.11
N PRO A 111 -13.43 10.34 -5.72
CA PRO A 111 -14.77 10.23 -6.25
C PRO A 111 -15.56 11.51 -5.97
N VAL A 112 -16.43 11.89 -6.91
CA VAL A 112 -17.36 13.01 -6.75
C VAL A 112 -18.79 12.51 -6.86
N TYR A 113 -19.63 12.87 -5.90
CA TYR A 113 -21.01 12.38 -5.81
C TYR A 113 -22.03 13.52 -5.72
N LYS A 114 -23.31 13.19 -5.90
CA LYS A 114 -24.43 14.11 -5.71
C LYS A 114 -25.37 13.61 -4.62
N GLY A 115 -25.41 14.28 -3.48
CA GLY A 115 -26.28 13.92 -2.36
C GLY A 115 -25.72 12.73 -1.58
N THR A 116 -25.76 11.52 -2.14
CA THR A 116 -25.20 10.31 -1.51
C THR A 116 -24.11 9.69 -2.38
N LEU A 117 -23.24 8.87 -1.78
CA LEU A 117 -22.21 8.11 -2.49
C LEU A 117 -22.81 7.18 -3.57
N ASP A 118 -24.06 6.76 -3.42
CA ASP A 118 -24.79 5.94 -4.39
C ASP A 118 -25.14 6.68 -5.69
N HIS A 119 -24.87 7.99 -5.75
CA HIS A 119 -25.02 8.79 -6.96
C HIS A 119 -23.66 9.38 -7.40
N PRO A 120 -22.70 8.53 -7.83
CA PRO A 120 -21.42 8.98 -8.32
C PRO A 120 -21.57 9.73 -9.64
N LEU A 121 -20.88 10.86 -9.78
CA LEU A 121 -20.85 11.66 -11.00
C LEU A 121 -19.55 11.46 -11.79
N GLY A 122 -18.47 11.08 -11.13
CA GLY A 122 -17.17 10.89 -11.74
C GLY A 122 -16.03 11.01 -10.73
N LEU A 123 -14.85 11.29 -11.26
CA LEU A 123 -13.60 11.38 -10.51
C LEU A 123 -12.98 12.77 -10.68
N ILE A 124 -12.44 13.36 -9.63
CA ILE A 124 -11.58 14.55 -9.70
C ILE A 124 -10.12 14.17 -9.40
N LEU A 125 -9.19 14.72 -10.17
CA LEU A 125 -7.74 14.56 -9.96
C LEU A 125 -7.18 15.83 -9.32
N LEU A 126 -6.29 15.67 -8.35
CA LEU A 126 -5.52 16.76 -7.76
C LEU A 126 -4.75 17.54 -8.84
N LYS A 127 -4.17 16.82 -9.81
CA LYS A 127 -3.46 17.41 -10.95
C LYS A 127 -4.35 18.36 -11.76
N ASP A 128 -5.59 17.98 -12.04
CA ASP A 128 -6.49 18.81 -12.85
C ASP A 128 -6.89 20.09 -12.09
N LEU A 129 -7.14 19.96 -10.78
CA LEU A 129 -7.39 21.09 -9.91
C LEU A 129 -6.18 22.04 -9.86
N ALA A 130 -4.99 21.51 -9.68
CA ALA A 130 -3.74 22.28 -9.58
C ALA A 130 -3.40 22.99 -10.91
N LEU A 131 -3.60 22.34 -12.05
CA LEU A 131 -3.32 22.94 -13.36
C LEU A 131 -4.30 24.05 -13.74
N GLN A 132 -5.57 23.93 -13.35
CA GLN A 132 -6.59 24.92 -13.72
C GLN A 132 -6.71 26.08 -12.72
N HIS A 133 -6.47 25.84 -11.44
CA HIS A 133 -6.73 26.81 -10.36
C HIS A 133 -5.54 27.04 -9.43
N GLY A 134 -4.40 26.35 -9.65
CA GLY A 134 -3.13 26.63 -8.96
C GLY A 134 -2.33 27.74 -9.64
N PHE A 135 -1.20 28.12 -9.02
CA PHE A 135 -0.21 29.05 -9.59
C PHE A 135 -0.76 30.41 -10.09
N GLY A 136 -1.76 30.97 -9.39
CA GLY A 136 -2.39 32.23 -9.79
C GLY A 136 -3.43 32.09 -10.91
N GLY A 137 -3.84 30.86 -11.24
CA GLY A 137 -4.94 30.57 -12.16
C GLY A 137 -6.25 31.23 -11.70
N GLY A 138 -6.72 32.19 -12.49
CA GLY A 138 -8.02 32.83 -12.31
C GLY A 138 -9.12 32.13 -13.11
N GLY A 139 -10.35 32.13 -12.58
CA GLY A 139 -11.50 31.53 -13.26
C GLY A 139 -12.62 31.20 -12.29
N LYS A 140 -13.84 31.03 -12.82
CA LYS A 140 -14.96 30.51 -12.02
C LYS A 140 -14.73 29.03 -11.78
N PHE A 141 -14.56 28.63 -10.52
CA PHE A 141 -14.48 27.24 -10.14
C PHE A 141 -15.75 26.49 -10.55
N THR A 142 -15.61 25.40 -11.27
CA THR A 142 -16.73 24.52 -11.63
C THR A 142 -16.24 23.09 -11.66
N LEU A 143 -16.45 22.37 -10.55
CA LEU A 143 -16.00 20.98 -10.39
C LEU A 143 -16.47 20.06 -11.52
N ARG A 144 -17.72 20.21 -11.97
CA ARG A 144 -18.31 19.41 -13.05
C ARG A 144 -17.51 19.38 -14.35
N LYS A 145 -16.79 20.46 -14.67
CA LYS A 145 -15.98 20.55 -15.90
C LYS A 145 -14.65 19.79 -15.80
N MET A 146 -14.24 19.44 -14.59
CA MET A 146 -13.01 18.71 -14.30
C MET A 146 -13.27 17.23 -14.00
N LEU A 147 -14.54 16.80 -13.99
CA LEU A 147 -14.87 15.41 -13.73
C LEU A 147 -14.42 14.53 -14.88
N ARG A 148 -13.69 13.48 -14.52
CA ARG A 148 -13.32 12.38 -15.41
C ARG A 148 -14.30 11.22 -15.23
N PRO A 149 -14.46 10.39 -16.28
CA PRO A 149 -15.21 9.15 -16.17
C PRO A 149 -14.64 8.25 -15.07
N LEU A 150 -15.52 7.48 -14.45
CA LEU A 150 -15.19 6.54 -13.41
C LEU A 150 -15.52 5.13 -13.89
N LEU A 151 -14.66 4.16 -13.57
CA LEU A 151 -14.84 2.76 -13.94
C LEU A 151 -15.74 2.07 -12.92
N TYR A 152 -16.69 1.26 -13.38
CA TYR A 152 -17.55 0.45 -12.51
C TYR A 152 -17.23 -1.03 -12.63
N ALA A 153 -17.27 -1.72 -11.49
CA ALA A 153 -17.05 -3.16 -11.38
C ALA A 153 -18.03 -3.80 -10.39
N PRO A 154 -18.57 -4.99 -10.65
CA PRO A 154 -19.35 -5.74 -9.68
C PRO A 154 -18.42 -6.42 -8.64
N PRO A 155 -18.87 -6.64 -7.40
CA PRO A 155 -18.07 -7.24 -6.32
C PRO A 155 -17.57 -8.65 -6.67
N SER A 156 -18.35 -9.40 -7.46
CA SER A 156 -18.02 -10.76 -7.89
C SER A 156 -16.98 -10.84 -9.00
N MET A 157 -16.56 -9.73 -9.62
CA MET A 157 -15.57 -9.71 -10.68
C MET A 157 -14.21 -10.22 -10.17
N PRO A 158 -13.50 -11.09 -10.92
CA PRO A 158 -12.14 -11.47 -10.56
C PRO A 158 -11.18 -10.28 -10.63
N VAL A 159 -10.28 -10.16 -9.66
CA VAL A 159 -9.27 -9.08 -9.57
C VAL A 159 -8.47 -8.93 -10.85
N GLY A 160 -8.01 -10.04 -11.45
CA GLY A 160 -7.22 -9.97 -12.69
C GLY A 160 -7.98 -9.42 -13.89
N VAL A 161 -9.31 -9.62 -13.94
CA VAL A 161 -10.15 -9.05 -15.00
C VAL A 161 -10.28 -7.54 -14.82
N LEU A 162 -10.47 -7.08 -13.57
CA LEU A 162 -10.53 -5.65 -13.27
C LEU A 162 -9.19 -4.97 -13.58
N LEU A 163 -8.06 -5.57 -13.16
CA LEU A 163 -6.72 -5.05 -13.43
C LEU A 163 -6.47 -4.90 -14.94
N GLN A 164 -6.82 -5.90 -15.75
CA GLN A 164 -6.68 -5.84 -17.21
C GLN A 164 -7.57 -4.73 -17.82
N LYS A 165 -8.79 -4.56 -17.31
CA LYS A 165 -9.70 -3.50 -17.76
C LYS A 165 -9.14 -2.11 -17.44
N MET A 166 -8.64 -1.93 -16.22
CA MET A 166 -8.00 -0.70 -15.75
C MET A 166 -6.77 -0.33 -16.58
N GLN A 167 -5.92 -1.31 -16.92
CA GLN A 167 -4.76 -1.11 -17.80
C GLN A 167 -5.16 -0.68 -19.22
N ARG A 168 -6.15 -1.38 -19.81
CA ARG A 168 -6.61 -1.10 -21.18
C ARG A 168 -7.25 0.29 -21.30
N GLU A 169 -8.07 0.66 -20.31
CA GLU A 169 -8.79 1.95 -20.29
C GLU A 169 -7.93 3.08 -19.69
N ARG A 170 -6.73 2.77 -19.19
CA ARG A 170 -5.80 3.69 -18.50
C ARG A 170 -6.47 4.45 -17.35
N VAL A 171 -7.27 3.72 -16.57
CA VAL A 171 -7.98 4.22 -15.39
C VAL A 171 -7.43 3.54 -14.14
N HIS A 172 -7.24 4.32 -13.08
CA HIS A 172 -6.52 3.89 -11.87
C HIS A 172 -7.44 3.74 -10.66
N MET A 173 -8.75 3.93 -10.84
CA MET A 173 -9.74 3.83 -9.78
C MET A 173 -11.04 3.28 -10.36
N ALA A 174 -11.69 2.39 -9.61
CA ALA A 174 -13.00 1.85 -9.90
C ALA A 174 -13.91 1.92 -8.67
N LEU A 175 -15.21 2.16 -8.89
CA LEU A 175 -16.23 1.99 -7.87
C LEU A 175 -16.84 0.59 -8.00
N VAL A 176 -16.99 -0.06 -6.86
CA VAL A 176 -17.65 -1.35 -6.73
C VAL A 176 -19.13 -1.08 -6.53
N ILE A 177 -19.95 -1.62 -7.43
CA ILE A 177 -21.40 -1.41 -7.42
C ILE A 177 -22.15 -2.73 -7.22
N ASP A 178 -23.19 -2.68 -6.39
CA ASP A 178 -24.10 -3.80 -6.16
C ASP A 178 -25.09 -3.97 -7.33
N GLU A 179 -25.96 -4.97 -7.22
CA GLU A 179 -26.99 -5.26 -8.22
C GLU A 179 -28.09 -4.21 -8.30
N TYR A 180 -28.22 -3.36 -7.27
CA TYR A 180 -29.20 -2.29 -7.16
C TYR A 180 -28.64 -0.93 -7.60
N GLY A 181 -27.36 -0.87 -7.98
CA GLY A 181 -26.65 0.34 -8.39
C GLY A 181 -26.12 1.18 -7.22
N GLY A 182 -26.16 0.65 -6.00
CA GLY A 182 -25.50 1.22 -4.83
C GLY A 182 -23.99 1.06 -4.91
N VAL A 183 -23.26 1.93 -4.20
CA VAL A 183 -21.80 1.80 -4.08
C VAL A 183 -21.48 0.98 -2.84
N ASP A 184 -20.82 -0.16 -3.03
CA ASP A 184 -20.36 -1.04 -1.96
C ASP A 184 -18.92 -0.72 -1.54
N GLY A 185 -18.11 -0.24 -2.48
CA GLY A 185 -16.69 -0.02 -2.23
C GLY A 185 -15.95 0.70 -3.34
N LEU A 186 -14.64 0.81 -3.16
CA LEU A 186 -13.72 1.45 -4.10
C LEU A 186 -12.45 0.62 -4.21
N VAL A 187 -11.89 0.56 -5.42
CA VAL A 187 -10.65 -0.17 -5.70
C VAL A 187 -9.71 0.73 -6.49
N THR A 188 -8.43 0.76 -6.11
CA THR A 188 -7.38 1.41 -6.90
C THR A 188 -6.54 0.38 -7.65
N ILE A 189 -5.89 0.82 -8.74
CA ILE A 189 -4.99 -0.09 -9.47
C ILE A 189 -3.77 -0.45 -8.63
N GLU A 190 -3.35 0.48 -7.76
CA GLU A 190 -2.26 0.30 -6.82
C GLU A 190 -2.56 -0.86 -5.85
N ASP A 191 -3.76 -0.93 -5.26
CA ASP A 191 -4.18 -2.03 -4.37
C ASP A 191 -4.26 -3.39 -5.08
N LEU A 192 -4.74 -3.38 -6.35
CA LEU A 192 -4.78 -4.60 -7.16
C LEU A 192 -3.38 -5.09 -7.51
N ILE A 193 -2.46 -4.19 -7.81
CA ILE A 193 -1.06 -4.53 -8.09
C ILE A 193 -0.41 -5.08 -6.82
N GLU A 194 -0.60 -4.44 -5.67
CA GLU A 194 -0.09 -4.92 -4.38
C GLU A 194 -0.57 -6.34 -4.08
N THR A 195 -1.86 -6.63 -4.31
CA THR A 195 -2.42 -7.97 -4.09
C THR A 195 -1.80 -9.04 -5.01
N VAL A 196 -1.44 -8.65 -6.22
CA VAL A 196 -0.96 -9.54 -7.29
C VAL A 196 0.55 -9.72 -7.26
N ILE A 197 1.29 -8.70 -6.85
CA ILE A 197 2.73 -8.77 -6.74
C ILE A 197 3.12 -9.27 -5.34
N GLY A 198 2.30 -8.99 -4.31
CA GLY A 198 2.73 -9.08 -2.92
C GLY A 198 3.80 -8.03 -2.63
N GLU A 199 4.29 -7.98 -1.40
CA GLU A 199 5.67 -7.48 -1.23
C GLU A 199 6.53 -8.38 -2.12
N ILE A 200 7.30 -7.79 -3.05
CA ILE A 200 8.26 -8.56 -3.82
C ILE A 200 9.29 -9.05 -2.80
N GLU A 201 9.07 -10.26 -2.28
CA GLU A 201 10.08 -11.03 -1.57
C GLU A 201 11.23 -11.19 -2.57
N ASP A 202 12.37 -10.60 -2.21
CA ASP A 202 13.54 -10.51 -3.07
C ASP A 202 14.06 -11.93 -3.33
N GLU A 203 14.55 -12.18 -4.53
CA GLU A 203 15.18 -13.45 -4.94
C GLU A 203 16.52 -13.71 -4.20
N HIS A 204 16.85 -12.84 -3.25
CA HIS A 204 17.95 -12.94 -2.30
C HIS A 204 17.54 -13.30 -0.86
N ASP A 205 16.27 -13.59 -0.59
CA ASP A 205 15.82 -14.08 0.73
C ASP A 205 16.04 -15.60 0.90
N GLU A 206 17.30 -16.04 0.88
CA GLU A 206 17.70 -17.38 1.35
C GLU A 206 17.60 -17.53 2.89
N ALA A 207 16.75 -16.75 3.58
CA ALA A 207 16.56 -16.85 5.03
C ALA A 207 15.11 -16.69 5.52
N GLU A 208 14.10 -16.71 4.64
CA GLU A 208 12.70 -16.52 5.04
C GLU A 208 11.98 -17.84 5.38
N GLY A 209 12.57 -18.57 6.33
CA GLY A 209 11.84 -19.47 7.23
C GLY A 209 11.92 -19.00 8.68
N ALA A 210 12.64 -17.90 8.95
CA ALA A 210 12.87 -17.42 10.30
C ALA A 210 11.67 -16.59 10.77
N LEU A 211 10.85 -17.19 11.63
CA LEU A 211 9.70 -16.54 12.28
C LEU A 211 10.11 -15.38 13.19
N TRP A 212 11.42 -15.18 13.38
CA TRP A 212 12.02 -14.03 14.05
C TRP A 212 13.43 -13.76 13.51
N LYS A 213 13.88 -12.51 13.65
CA LYS A 213 15.21 -12.04 13.28
C LYS A 213 15.78 -11.18 14.40
N GLU A 214 17.03 -11.39 14.76
CA GLU A 214 17.73 -10.50 15.68
C GLU A 214 18.13 -9.21 14.95
N GLU A 215 17.53 -8.07 15.34
CA GLU A 215 17.87 -6.75 14.78
C GLU A 215 19.17 -6.21 15.43
N LYS A 216 19.35 -6.47 16.72
CA LYS A 216 20.49 -6.06 17.55
C LYS A 216 20.67 -7.09 18.66
N PRO A 217 21.86 -7.17 19.31
CA PRO A 217 22.07 -8.07 20.45
C PRO A 217 20.94 -7.97 21.49
N GLY A 218 20.15 -9.05 21.61
CA GLY A 218 19.00 -9.15 22.51
C GLY A 218 17.75 -8.32 22.12
N VAL A 219 17.65 -7.88 20.86
CA VAL A 219 16.44 -7.30 20.27
C VAL A 219 16.03 -8.10 19.04
N PHE A 220 14.87 -8.74 19.12
CA PHE A 220 14.34 -9.59 18.07
C PHE A 220 13.10 -8.95 17.45
N LEU A 221 12.99 -8.97 16.13
CA LEU A 221 11.75 -8.73 15.41
C LEU A 221 11.13 -10.08 15.07
N ALA A 222 9.97 -10.38 15.64
CA ALA A 222 9.30 -11.66 15.52
C ALA A 222 7.89 -11.51 14.94
N GLN A 223 7.46 -12.51 14.19
CA GLN A 223 6.06 -12.66 13.83
C GLN A 223 5.26 -13.09 15.07
N SER A 224 4.05 -12.55 15.21
CA SER A 224 3.12 -12.95 16.28
C SER A 224 2.76 -14.44 16.24
N THR A 225 2.84 -15.07 15.07
CA THR A 225 2.58 -16.48 14.81
C THR A 225 3.77 -17.39 15.12
N ALA A 226 4.92 -16.84 15.51
CA ALA A 226 6.08 -17.65 15.89
C ALA A 226 5.71 -18.61 17.04
N PRO A 227 5.95 -19.93 16.91
CA PRO A 227 5.79 -20.90 17.98
C PRO A 227 6.59 -20.47 19.19
N LEU A 228 5.92 -20.42 20.33
CA LEU A 228 6.52 -19.94 21.56
C LEU A 228 7.71 -20.83 21.97
N ASP A 229 7.57 -22.15 21.86
CA ASP A 229 8.60 -23.13 22.23
C ASP A 229 9.91 -22.96 21.42
N GLU A 230 9.79 -22.69 20.12
CA GLU A 230 10.95 -22.49 19.25
C GLU A 230 11.62 -21.15 19.54
N PHE A 231 10.83 -20.11 19.78
CA PHE A 231 11.34 -18.79 20.13
C PHE A 231 12.05 -18.78 21.50
N GLU A 232 11.46 -19.42 22.52
CA GLU A 232 12.07 -19.62 23.84
C GLU A 232 13.42 -20.34 23.74
N SER A 233 13.49 -21.38 22.92
CA SER A 233 14.73 -22.10 22.63
C SER A 233 15.78 -21.21 21.97
N ALA A 234 15.36 -20.31 21.08
CA ALA A 234 16.25 -19.39 20.37
C ALA A 234 16.81 -18.29 21.28
N ILE A 235 16.01 -17.76 22.21
CA ILE A 235 16.45 -16.73 23.17
C ILE A 235 17.11 -17.34 24.42
N GLY A 236 17.01 -18.66 24.61
CA GLY A 236 17.55 -19.38 25.77
C GLY A 236 16.84 -19.04 27.09
N MET A 237 15.58 -18.63 27.02
CA MET A 237 14.77 -18.20 28.17
C MET A 237 13.34 -18.69 28.01
N SER A 238 12.73 -19.16 29.11
CA SER A 238 11.30 -19.44 29.12
C SER A 238 10.52 -18.16 29.39
N LEU A 239 9.44 -17.98 28.63
CA LEU A 239 8.47 -16.91 28.71
C LEU A 239 7.15 -17.39 29.32
N ARG A 240 6.94 -18.71 29.45
CA ARG A 240 5.87 -19.30 30.26
C ARG A 240 6.31 -19.37 31.73
N SER A 241 5.53 -18.79 32.64
CA SER A 241 5.87 -18.77 34.08
C SER A 241 4.77 -19.32 35.00
N GLY A 242 3.57 -19.62 34.49
CA GLY A 242 2.45 -20.16 35.27
C GLY A 242 1.66 -21.28 34.58
N GLU A 243 0.78 -21.96 35.33
CA GLU A 243 -0.10 -23.06 34.83
C GLU A 243 -1.06 -22.57 33.72
N ASP A 244 -1.43 -21.28 33.73
CA ASP A 244 -2.29 -20.66 32.71
C ASP A 244 -1.59 -20.46 31.34
N ASP A 245 -0.26 -20.69 31.27
CA ASP A 245 0.55 -20.47 30.07
C ASP A 245 0.75 -21.72 29.21
N GLU A 246 0.37 -22.89 29.75
CA GLU A 246 0.66 -24.20 29.14
C GLU A 246 -0.05 -24.40 27.79
N ASP A 247 -1.20 -23.76 27.59
CA ASP A 247 -2.00 -23.85 26.36
C ASP A 247 -1.63 -22.76 25.31
N ILE A 248 -0.58 -21.97 25.54
CA ILE A 248 -0.21 -20.87 24.64
C ILE A 248 0.78 -21.34 23.57
N ASP A 249 0.34 -21.38 22.33
CA ASP A 249 1.19 -21.85 21.22
C ASP A 249 2.13 -20.78 20.64
N THR A 250 1.81 -19.48 20.76
CA THR A 250 2.48 -18.41 19.98
C THR A 250 2.81 -17.16 20.78
N LEU A 251 3.80 -16.39 20.30
CA LEU A 251 4.15 -15.07 20.88
C LEU A 251 2.98 -14.09 20.94
N GLY A 252 2.13 -14.07 19.90
CA GLY A 252 0.93 -13.24 19.87
C GLY A 252 -0.09 -13.67 20.91
N GLY A 253 -0.26 -14.98 21.11
CA GLY A 253 -1.11 -15.55 22.17
C GLY A 253 -0.64 -15.14 23.57
N LEU A 254 0.67 -15.17 23.80
CA LEU A 254 1.27 -14.74 25.06
C LEU A 254 0.96 -13.27 25.36
N VAL A 255 1.21 -12.39 24.39
CA VAL A 255 0.94 -10.95 24.53
C VAL A 255 -0.56 -10.68 24.75
N PHE A 256 -1.43 -11.39 24.05
CA PHE A 256 -2.88 -11.28 24.23
C PHE A 256 -3.31 -11.70 25.64
N LEU A 257 -2.79 -12.81 26.16
CA LEU A 257 -3.15 -13.29 27.50
C LEU A 257 -2.76 -12.28 28.58
N ARG A 258 -1.57 -11.67 28.49
CA ARG A 258 -1.11 -10.67 29.46
C ARG A 258 -1.89 -9.37 29.41
N THR A 259 -2.35 -8.96 28.23
CA THR A 259 -3.06 -7.69 28.04
C THR A 259 -4.58 -7.82 28.12
N GLY A 260 -5.14 -9.02 27.93
CA GLY A 260 -6.57 -9.28 27.85
C GLY A 260 -7.26 -8.68 26.62
N ARG A 261 -6.49 -8.14 25.66
CA ARG A 261 -6.97 -7.48 24.44
C ARG A 261 -5.90 -7.53 23.35
N VAL A 262 -6.22 -7.02 22.17
CA VAL A 262 -5.20 -6.76 21.14
C VAL A 262 -4.55 -5.40 21.42
N PRO A 263 -3.24 -5.34 21.74
CA PRO A 263 -2.56 -4.07 21.96
C PRO A 263 -2.38 -3.28 20.67
N ALA A 264 -2.34 -1.94 20.80
CA ALA A 264 -2.20 -1.05 19.65
C ALA A 264 -0.75 -0.98 19.18
N ARG A 265 -0.54 -0.60 17.92
CA ARG A 265 0.81 -0.35 17.38
C ARG A 265 1.57 0.69 18.22
N GLY A 266 2.81 0.35 18.59
CA GLY A 266 3.69 1.16 19.42
C GLY A 266 3.53 0.92 20.93
N GLU A 267 2.54 0.13 21.35
CA GLU A 267 2.36 -0.24 22.75
C GLU A 267 3.46 -1.20 23.20
N VAL A 268 3.97 -1.02 24.42
CA VAL A 268 4.99 -1.89 25.04
C VAL A 268 4.36 -2.64 26.19
N VAL A 269 4.39 -3.97 26.08
CA VAL A 269 3.83 -4.90 27.06
C VAL A 269 4.99 -5.49 27.87
N PRO A 270 5.10 -5.19 29.18
CA PRO A 270 6.13 -5.75 30.03
C PRO A 270 5.82 -7.21 30.38
N HIS A 271 6.87 -8.02 30.50
CA HIS A 271 6.79 -9.41 30.92
C HIS A 271 7.48 -9.61 32.27
N GLU A 272 7.00 -10.55 33.08
CA GLU A 272 7.56 -10.88 34.40
C GLU A 272 9.00 -11.39 34.34
N SER A 273 9.41 -12.00 33.22
CA SER A 273 10.80 -12.40 32.97
C SER A 273 11.75 -11.22 32.70
N GLY A 274 11.24 -9.99 32.68
CA GLY A 274 11.97 -8.77 32.34
C GLY A 274 12.08 -8.50 30.84
N VAL A 275 11.42 -9.32 30.02
CA VAL A 275 11.30 -9.11 28.57
C VAL A 275 10.26 -8.03 28.27
N GLU A 276 10.52 -7.20 27.26
CA GLU A 276 9.53 -6.22 26.77
C GLU A 276 9.06 -6.59 25.36
N PHE A 277 7.75 -6.60 25.15
CA PHE A 277 7.12 -6.81 23.85
C PHE A 277 6.58 -5.50 23.30
N GLU A 278 7.23 -4.92 22.30
CA GLU A 278 6.73 -3.75 21.57
C GLU A 278 5.93 -4.18 20.34
N VAL A 279 4.70 -3.69 20.22
CA VAL A 279 3.86 -3.97 19.06
C VAL A 279 4.33 -3.15 17.86
N VAL A 280 4.99 -3.79 16.90
CA VAL A 280 5.45 -3.10 15.68
C VAL A 280 4.30 -2.92 14.70
N ASP A 281 3.40 -3.91 14.65
CA ASP A 281 2.30 -3.98 13.68
C ASP A 281 1.16 -4.83 14.24
N ALA A 282 -0.07 -4.32 14.13
CA ALA A 282 -1.29 -4.96 14.60
C ALA A 282 -2.50 -4.48 13.79
N ASP A 283 -3.51 -5.35 13.67
CA ASP A 283 -4.85 -5.03 13.17
C ASP A 283 -5.87 -5.10 14.33
N PRO A 284 -7.15 -4.71 14.13
CA PRO A 284 -8.14 -4.72 15.22
C PRO A 284 -8.42 -6.10 15.84
N ARG A 285 -8.00 -7.19 15.19
CA ARG A 285 -8.30 -8.56 15.59
C ARG A 285 -7.09 -9.30 16.13
N ARG A 286 -5.86 -8.92 15.75
CA ARG A 286 -4.62 -9.57 16.20
C ARG A 286 -3.39 -8.68 16.05
N VAL A 287 -2.36 -9.01 16.84
CA VAL A 287 -1.01 -8.52 16.59
C VAL A 287 -0.44 -9.24 15.38
N LYS A 288 0.34 -8.54 14.54
CA LYS A 288 1.04 -9.12 13.39
C LYS A 288 2.52 -9.34 13.69
N ARG A 289 3.21 -8.31 14.18
CA ARG A 289 4.65 -8.33 14.49
C ARG A 289 4.97 -7.69 15.82
N LEU A 290 5.92 -8.30 16.52
CA LEU A 290 6.39 -7.90 17.84
C LEU A 290 7.89 -7.66 17.77
N ARG A 291 8.35 -6.60 18.43
CA ARG A 291 9.76 -6.43 18.76
C ARG A 291 9.95 -6.87 20.20
N VAL A 292 10.70 -7.94 20.40
CA VAL A 292 11.01 -8.53 21.70
C VAL A 292 12.37 -8.02 22.17
N ARG A 293 12.44 -7.42 23.36
CA ARG A 293 13.69 -6.99 23.98
C ARG A 293 13.98 -7.85 25.19
N LEU A 294 15.16 -8.47 25.22
CA LEU A 294 15.62 -9.27 26.34
C LEU A 294 16.00 -8.40 27.55
N PRO A 295 15.97 -8.96 28.77
CA PRO A 295 16.31 -8.22 29.98
C PRO A 295 17.74 -7.68 29.90
N GLY A 296 17.95 -6.43 30.29
CA GLY A 296 19.26 -5.79 30.28
C GLY A 296 19.65 -5.12 28.96
N VAL A 297 18.84 -5.25 27.91
CA VAL A 297 18.98 -4.44 26.68
C VAL A 297 18.19 -3.15 26.85
N ALA A 298 18.89 -2.07 27.23
CA ALA A 298 18.25 -0.80 27.56
C ALA A 298 17.43 -0.23 26.38
N SER A 299 16.15 0.07 26.63
CA SER A 299 15.31 0.83 25.71
C SER A 299 15.78 2.28 25.64
N ALA A 300 16.06 2.78 24.43
CA ALA A 300 16.33 4.20 24.20
C ALA A 300 15.12 5.11 24.49
N THR A 301 13.95 4.53 24.76
CA THR A 301 12.68 5.28 24.89
C THR A 301 12.24 5.45 26.36
N ALA A 302 12.86 4.78 27.34
CA ALA A 302 12.44 4.87 28.74
C ALA A 302 13.08 6.04 29.55
N THR A 303 14.12 6.70 29.03
CA THR A 303 14.81 7.78 29.79
C THR A 303 14.07 9.13 29.77
N ALA A 304 13.02 9.30 28.93
CA ALA A 304 12.33 10.59 28.82
C ALA A 304 11.18 10.81 29.83
N THR A 305 10.62 9.75 30.43
CA THR A 305 9.43 9.89 31.31
C THR A 305 9.78 9.88 32.81
N ALA A 306 10.98 9.43 33.20
CA ALA A 306 11.38 9.37 34.60
C ALA A 306 11.89 10.71 35.19
N THR A 307 12.29 11.68 34.35
CA THR A 307 12.78 12.98 34.84
C THR A 307 11.66 14.03 35.01
N ALA A 308 10.45 13.76 34.49
CA ALA A 308 9.32 14.70 34.60
C ALA A 308 8.48 14.53 35.88
N THR A 309 8.52 13.36 36.54
CA THR A 309 7.72 13.10 37.76
C THR A 309 8.45 13.48 39.06
N ALA A 310 9.75 13.78 39.03
CA ALA A 310 10.50 14.24 40.20
C ALA A 310 10.41 15.75 40.48
N ALA A 311 9.87 16.55 39.55
CA ALA A 311 9.73 18.00 39.71
C ALA A 311 8.38 18.46 40.30
N ALA A 312 7.40 17.56 40.45
CA ALA A 312 6.04 17.92 40.88
C ALA A 312 5.72 17.63 42.36
N THR A 313 6.65 17.03 43.13
CA THR A 313 6.42 16.64 44.53
C THR A 313 7.26 17.43 45.54
N ALA A 314 7.69 18.64 45.18
CA ALA A 314 8.48 19.52 46.07
C ALA A 314 7.85 20.91 46.32
N THR A 315 6.53 21.07 46.13
CA THR A 315 5.85 22.36 46.38
C THR A 315 4.55 22.20 47.17
N ALA A 316 4.57 21.47 48.29
CA ALA A 316 3.47 21.50 49.25
C ALA A 316 3.93 21.10 50.66
N ALA A 317 4.77 21.91 51.30
CA ALA A 317 4.98 21.82 52.74
C ALA A 317 5.38 23.17 53.36
N GLY A 318 4.42 23.82 54.03
CA GLY A 318 4.66 24.77 55.12
C GLY A 318 3.87 26.09 55.03
N PRO A 319 3.47 26.71 56.16
CA PRO A 319 3.20 26.15 57.49
C PRO A 319 1.81 26.52 58.05
N ALA A 320 1.36 25.70 59.01
CA ALA A 320 0.15 25.88 59.79
C ALA A 320 0.24 27.10 60.72
N THR A 321 -0.76 27.97 60.67
CA THR A 321 -1.01 29.04 61.64
C THR A 321 -1.74 28.47 62.87
N VAL A 322 -1.11 28.60 64.03
CA VAL A 322 -1.70 28.35 65.35
C VAL A 322 -2.01 29.69 66.01
N GLY A 323 -3.23 29.81 66.55
CA GLY A 323 -3.62 30.81 67.54
C GLY A 323 -4.79 31.69 67.09
N LYS A 324 -5.80 32.02 67.89
CA LYS A 324 -6.13 31.70 69.29
C LYS A 324 -7.54 32.28 69.48
N ALA A 325 -8.47 31.56 70.11
CA ALA A 325 -9.73 32.11 70.62
C ALA A 325 -9.61 32.26 72.14
N GLY A 326 -9.95 33.42 72.69
CA GLY A 326 -10.05 33.67 74.12
C GLY A 326 -9.90 35.14 74.50
N GLU A 327 -11.03 35.72 74.91
CA GLU A 327 -11.30 37.05 75.51
C GLU A 327 -11.26 38.31 74.62
#